data_AF-A0A257URK8-F1
#
_entry.id   AF-A0A257URK8-F1
#
_cell.length_a   1.000
_cell.length_b   1.000
_cell.length_c   1.000
_cell.angle_alpha   90.00
_cell.angle_beta   90.00
_cell.angle_gamma   90.00
#
_symmetry.space_group_name_H-M   'P 1'
#
loop_
_entity.id
_entity.type
_entity.pdbx_description
1 polymer ?
#
loop_
_entity_poly.entity_id
_entity_poly.type
_entity_poly.pdbx_seq_one_letter_code
_entity_poly.pdbx_strand_id
1 'polypeptide(L)'
;MAPADWNPRFVNGRTVPGFEYLQTERRRYIMVSKWAEFMKDLDMFIGNPFADVGPNAQTGHPCAVVPYKMGIPEQFGGRRGGQAEPQPELKPQPICAVIVGGLFNDDKILAVAHQFQVHDDTYLKHPSL
;
A
#
# COMPACT_ATOMS: atom_id res chain seq x y z
N MET A 1 18.05 -14.73 -33.14
CA MET A 1 18.21 -14.70 -31.67
C MET A 1 16.82 -14.60 -31.09
N ALA A 2 16.44 -15.48 -30.16
CA ALA A 2 15.16 -15.35 -29.46
C ALA A 2 15.14 -13.97 -28.77
N PRO A 3 14.05 -13.18 -28.88
CA PRO A 3 13.90 -11.98 -28.08
C PRO A 3 14.12 -12.38 -26.63
N ALA A 4 14.99 -11.68 -25.90
CA ALA A 4 15.12 -11.93 -24.47
C ALA A 4 13.71 -11.77 -23.86
N ASP A 5 13.17 -12.84 -23.28
CA ASP A 5 11.87 -12.88 -22.58
C ASP A 5 11.97 -12.05 -21.30
N TRP A 6 12.20 -10.75 -21.48
CA TRP A 6 12.29 -9.81 -20.40
C TRP A 6 10.88 -9.58 -19.87
N ASN A 7 10.69 -9.74 -18.56
CA ASN A 7 9.40 -9.51 -17.90
C ASN A 7 8.79 -8.16 -18.35
N PRO A 8 7.58 -8.14 -18.94
CA PRO A 8 6.97 -6.94 -19.51
C PRO A 8 7.00 -5.71 -18.59
N ARG A 9 7.00 -5.92 -17.26
CA ARG A 9 7.14 -4.85 -16.26
C ARG A 9 8.33 -3.93 -16.51
N PHE A 10 9.52 -4.46 -16.84
CA PHE A 10 10.67 -3.57 -17.05
C PHE A 10 10.82 -3.09 -18.49
N VAL A 11 10.16 -3.72 -19.46
CA VAL A 11 10.09 -3.16 -20.83
C VAL A 11 9.22 -1.90 -20.79
N ASN A 12 8.06 -1.97 -20.13
CA ASN A 12 7.13 -0.86 -20.03
C ASN A 12 7.74 0.39 -19.37
N GLY A 13 8.64 0.23 -18.40
CA GLY A 13 9.33 1.36 -17.76
C GLY A 13 10.36 2.06 -18.65
N ARG A 14 10.78 1.45 -19.76
CA ARG A 14 11.80 1.99 -20.68
C ARG A 14 11.22 2.58 -21.96
N THR A 15 9.97 2.27 -22.26
CA THR A 15 9.31 2.64 -23.52
C THR A 15 8.30 3.77 -23.35
N VAL A 16 8.13 4.33 -22.15
CA VAL A 16 7.21 5.45 -21.90
C VAL A 16 7.68 6.69 -22.66
N PRO A 17 6.87 7.23 -23.61
CA PRO A 17 7.22 8.47 -24.28
C PRO A 17 7.25 9.66 -23.30
N GLY A 18 8.12 10.63 -23.56
CA GLY A 18 8.26 11.81 -22.69
C GLY A 18 6.95 12.61 -22.50
N PHE A 19 6.10 12.68 -23.53
CA PHE A 19 4.81 13.35 -23.40
C PHE A 19 3.83 12.56 -22.51
N GLU A 20 3.83 11.23 -22.53
CA GLU A 20 3.02 10.40 -21.63
C GLU A 20 3.48 10.55 -20.16
N TYR A 21 4.79 10.67 -19.96
CA TYR A 21 5.33 10.99 -18.64
C TYR A 21 4.79 12.33 -18.12
N LEU A 22 4.85 13.39 -18.95
CA LEU A 22 4.29 14.70 -18.58
C LEU A 22 2.77 14.66 -18.34
N GLN A 23 2.01 13.89 -19.12
CA GLN A 23 0.57 13.73 -18.89
C GLN A 23 0.28 12.98 -17.58
N THR A 24 1.12 12.01 -17.22
CA THR A 24 1.04 11.32 -15.93
C THR A 24 1.25 12.28 -14.76
N GLU A 25 2.26 13.14 -14.83
CA GLU A 25 2.51 14.14 -13.77
C GLU A 25 1.37 15.17 -13.65
N ARG A 26 0.74 15.56 -14.76
CA ARG A 26 -0.48 16.40 -14.73
C ARG A 26 -1.65 15.71 -14.05
N ARG A 27 -1.86 14.41 -14.32
CA ARG A 27 -2.90 13.61 -13.63
C ARG A 27 -2.57 13.46 -12.14
N ARG A 28 -1.30 13.26 -11.80
CA ARG A 28 -0.83 13.22 -10.41
C ARG A 28 -1.13 14.53 -9.69
N TYR A 29 -0.91 15.68 -10.33
CA TYR A 29 -1.25 16.98 -9.72
C TYR A 29 -2.75 17.11 -9.40
N ILE A 30 -3.63 16.64 -10.31
CA ILE A 30 -5.08 16.58 -10.06
C ILE A 30 -5.37 15.68 -8.85
N MET A 31 -4.75 14.50 -8.80
CA MET A 31 -4.90 13.56 -7.69
C MET A 31 -4.44 14.16 -6.36
N VAL A 32 -3.26 14.79 -6.30
CA VAL A 32 -2.75 15.49 -5.11
C VAL A 32 -3.76 16.54 -4.64
N SER A 33 -4.29 17.34 -5.56
CA SER A 33 -5.26 18.40 -5.25
C SER A 33 -6.55 17.83 -4.65
N LYS A 34 -7.09 16.76 -5.27
CA LYS A 34 -8.34 16.13 -4.83
C LYS A 34 -8.19 15.32 -3.55
N TRP A 35 -7.04 14.68 -3.36
CA TRP A 35 -6.74 13.95 -2.13
C TRP A 35 -6.56 14.92 -0.96
N ALA A 36 -5.84 16.02 -1.17
CA ALA A 36 -5.71 17.07 -0.16
C ALA A 36 -7.07 17.71 0.18
N GLU A 37 -7.96 17.90 -0.80
CA GLU A 37 -9.33 18.36 -0.56
C GLU A 37 -10.12 17.37 0.31
N PHE A 38 -10.10 16.08 -0.02
CA PHE A 38 -10.73 15.02 0.78
C PHE A 38 -10.20 14.97 2.22
N MET A 39 -8.88 15.11 2.40
CA MET A 39 -8.25 15.04 3.72
C MET A 39 -8.50 16.28 4.60
N LYS A 40 -9.08 17.37 4.08
CA LYS A 40 -9.38 18.56 4.92
C LYS A 40 -10.40 18.28 6.01
N ASP A 41 -11.33 17.37 5.73
CA ASP A 41 -12.43 17.05 6.65
C ASP A 41 -12.06 15.92 7.63
N LEU A 42 -10.83 15.39 7.54
CA LEU A 42 -10.36 14.23 8.29
C LEU A 42 -9.04 14.56 9.00
N ASP A 43 -8.93 14.23 10.29
CA ASP A 43 -7.63 14.22 10.96
C ASP A 43 -6.75 13.07 10.44
N MET A 44 -7.37 11.90 10.24
CA MET A 44 -6.79 10.69 9.68
C MET A 44 -7.91 9.71 9.28
N PHE A 45 -7.57 8.66 8.54
CA PHE A 45 -8.46 7.52 8.30
C PHE A 45 -7.68 6.20 8.36
N ILE A 46 -8.40 5.09 8.53
CA ILE A 46 -7.84 3.74 8.49
C ILE A 46 -8.23 3.09 7.16
N GLY A 47 -7.24 2.85 6.30
CA GLY A 47 -7.42 2.15 5.04
C GLY A 47 -7.48 0.63 5.22
N ASN A 48 -8.05 -0.07 4.24
CA ASN A 48 -7.95 -1.53 4.17
C ASN A 48 -6.45 -1.93 4.05
N PRO A 49 -6.00 -3.04 4.67
CA PRO A 49 -4.62 -3.56 4.59
C PRO A 49 -3.95 -3.51 3.20
N PHE A 50 -4.76 -3.61 2.14
CA PHE A 50 -4.30 -3.59 0.74
C PHE A 50 -4.79 -2.38 -0.05
N ALA A 51 -5.60 -1.51 0.56
CA ALA A 51 -6.05 -0.27 -0.05
C ALA A 51 -5.12 0.89 0.30
N ASP A 52 -5.17 1.93 -0.52
CA ASP A 52 -4.65 3.27 -0.21
C ASP A 52 -3.12 3.42 -0.13
N VAL A 53 -2.32 2.35 -0.28
CA VAL A 53 -0.85 2.47 -0.44
C VAL A 53 -0.48 3.24 -1.71
N GLY A 54 -1.12 2.90 -2.83
CA GLY A 54 -0.86 3.53 -4.14
C GLY A 54 -1.19 5.03 -4.17
N PRO A 55 -2.39 5.44 -3.70
CA PRO A 55 -2.73 6.85 -3.56
C PRO A 55 -1.75 7.63 -2.69
N ASN A 56 -1.43 7.16 -1.49
CA ASN A 56 -0.55 7.90 -0.58
C ASN A 56 0.89 7.98 -1.10
N ALA A 57 1.38 6.97 -1.82
CA ALA A 57 2.67 7.05 -2.53
C ALA A 57 2.70 8.12 -3.63
N GLN A 58 1.55 8.39 -4.26
CA GLN A 58 1.42 9.45 -5.28
C GLN A 58 1.22 10.83 -4.66
N THR A 59 0.57 10.92 -3.50
CA THR A 59 0.20 12.21 -2.90
C THR A 59 1.12 12.68 -1.77
N GLY A 60 2.00 11.80 -1.27
CA GLY A 60 2.96 12.11 -0.21
C GLY A 60 2.36 12.17 1.20
N HIS A 61 1.13 11.70 1.40
CA HIS A 61 0.49 11.71 2.71
C HIS A 61 1.14 10.68 3.65
N PRO A 62 1.42 11.04 4.92
CA PRO A 62 2.11 10.16 5.85
C PRO A 62 1.22 8.96 6.22
N CYS A 63 1.85 7.80 6.36
CA CYS A 63 1.17 6.54 6.67
C CYS A 63 1.92 5.77 7.76
N ALA A 64 1.18 5.19 8.70
CA ALA A 64 1.71 4.27 9.71
C ALA A 64 1.01 2.91 9.57
N VAL A 65 1.78 1.83 9.55
CA VAL A 65 1.26 0.46 9.42
C VAL A 65 1.35 -0.24 10.77
N VAL A 66 0.22 -0.73 11.28
CA VAL A 66 0.14 -1.42 12.58
C VAL A 66 -0.42 -2.84 12.41
N PRO A 67 0.24 -3.87 12.95
CA PRO A 67 -0.31 -5.22 12.97
C PRO A 67 -1.43 -5.30 14.01
N TYR A 68 -2.60 -5.83 13.64
CA TYR A 68 -3.76 -5.90 14.57
C TYR A 68 -4.30 -7.32 14.79
N LYS A 69 -3.84 -8.30 14.00
CA LYS A 69 -4.13 -9.72 14.24
C LYS A 69 -3.09 -10.62 13.57
N MET A 70 -3.00 -11.85 14.05
CA MET A 70 -2.39 -12.95 13.30
C MET A 70 -3.49 -13.75 12.63
N GLY A 71 -3.35 -14.05 11.35
CA GLY A 71 -4.33 -14.85 10.63
C GLY A 71 -3.81 -15.31 9.29
N ILE A 72 -4.55 -16.21 8.66
CA ILE A 72 -4.28 -16.61 7.28
C ILE A 72 -4.76 -15.45 6.39
N PRO A 73 -3.86 -14.79 5.62
CA PRO A 73 -4.27 -13.68 4.78
C PRO A 73 -5.22 -14.16 3.68
N GLU A 74 -6.28 -13.38 3.40
CA GLU A 74 -7.11 -13.62 2.23
C GLU A 74 -6.28 -13.43 0.96
N GLN A 75 -6.24 -14.46 0.12
CA GLN A 75 -5.37 -14.50 -1.05
C GLN A 75 -5.99 -13.70 -2.19
N PHE A 76 -5.54 -12.45 -2.37
CA PHE A 76 -6.00 -11.59 -3.46
C PHE A 76 -5.17 -11.83 -4.75
N GLY A 77 -5.72 -12.65 -5.64
CA GLY A 77 -5.36 -12.71 -7.06
C GLY A 77 -4.20 -13.63 -7.45
N GLY A 78 -4.54 -14.77 -8.05
CA GLY A 78 -3.64 -15.46 -8.98
C GLY A 78 -3.23 -14.54 -10.13
N ARG A 79 -2.03 -14.76 -10.68
CA ARG A 79 -1.52 -14.03 -11.85
C ARG A 79 -2.62 -13.89 -12.90
N ARG A 80 -2.97 -12.66 -13.28
CA ARG A 80 -3.91 -12.40 -14.38
C ARG A 80 -3.31 -13.00 -15.66
N GLY A 81 -3.84 -14.15 -16.09
CA GLY A 81 -3.43 -14.86 -17.31
C GLY A 81 -2.47 -16.05 -17.13
N GLY A 82 -2.21 -16.54 -15.92
CA GLY A 82 -1.44 -17.78 -15.69
C GLY A 82 -2.33 -18.96 -15.30
N GLN A 83 -1.95 -20.19 -15.66
CA GLN A 83 -2.58 -21.40 -15.10
C GLN A 83 -2.53 -21.33 -13.57
N ALA A 84 -3.64 -21.65 -12.92
CA ALA A 84 -3.72 -21.68 -11.47
C ALA A 84 -2.82 -22.79 -10.95
N GLU A 85 -1.63 -22.44 -10.46
CA GLU A 85 -0.85 -23.39 -9.66
C GLU A 85 -1.60 -23.69 -8.36
N PRO A 86 -1.53 -24.93 -7.85
CA PRO A 86 -2.11 -25.27 -6.56
C PRO A 86 -1.56 -24.33 -5.50
N GLN A 87 -2.45 -23.63 -4.82
CA GLN A 87 -2.07 -22.61 -3.86
C GLN A 87 -1.39 -23.28 -2.66
N PRO A 88 -0.23 -22.79 -2.22
CA PRO A 88 0.42 -23.33 -1.03
C PRO A 88 -0.46 -23.08 0.19
N GLU A 89 -0.48 -24.02 1.13
CA GLU A 89 -1.12 -23.83 2.42
C GLU A 89 -0.42 -22.68 3.17
N LEU A 90 -1.18 -21.63 3.48
CA LEU A 90 -0.66 -20.43 4.12
C LEU A 90 -0.71 -20.59 5.64
N LYS A 91 0.44 -20.38 6.30
CA LYS A 91 0.52 -20.26 7.76
C LYS A 91 -0.04 -18.91 8.22
N PRO A 92 -0.47 -18.78 9.49
CA PRO A 92 -0.83 -17.47 10.06
C PRO A 92 0.30 -16.44 9.93
N GLN A 93 -0.04 -15.25 9.45
CA GLN A 93 0.86 -14.11 9.26
C GLN A 93 0.28 -12.86 9.92
N PRO A 94 1.09 -11.83 10.21
CA PRO A 94 0.56 -10.54 10.66
C PRO A 94 -0.37 -9.94 9.60
N ILE A 95 -1.55 -9.52 10.03
CA ILE A 95 -2.49 -8.74 9.23
C ILE A 95 -2.47 -7.32 9.78
N CYS A 96 -2.25 -6.36 8.89
CA CYS A 96 -1.98 -4.98 9.27
C CYS A 96 -3.08 -4.03 8.78
N ALA A 97 -3.24 -2.91 9.47
CA ALA A 97 -4.03 -1.77 9.02
C ALA A 97 -3.09 -0.61 8.69
N VAL A 98 -3.53 0.27 7.79
CA VAL A 98 -2.79 1.49 7.43
C VAL A 98 -3.53 2.71 7.97
N ILE A 99 -2.89 3.45 8.87
CA ILE A 99 -3.36 4.74 9.36
C ILE A 99 -2.78 5.81 8.42
N VAL A 100 -3.63 6.62 7.82
CA VAL A 100 -3.25 7.67 6.85
C VAL A 100 -3.59 9.03 7.44
N GLY A 101 -2.61 9.92 7.47
CA GLY A 101 -2.76 11.28 8.01
C GLY A 101 -2.76 12.36 6.94
N GLY A 102 -3.13 13.57 7.34
CA GLY A 102 -2.92 14.77 6.51
C GLY A 102 -1.43 15.05 6.27
N LEU A 103 -1.12 15.78 5.19
CA LEU A 103 0.26 16.20 4.90
C LEU A 103 0.89 16.91 6.10
N PHE A 104 2.11 16.48 6.46
CA PHE A 104 2.92 17.00 7.57
C PHE A 104 2.36 16.77 8.99
N ASN A 105 1.29 15.99 9.14
CA ASN A 105 0.67 15.64 10.43
C ASN A 105 1.12 14.26 10.94
N ASP A 106 2.40 13.94 10.76
CA ASP A 106 3.01 12.67 11.19
C ASP A 106 2.87 12.45 12.71
N ASP A 107 2.96 13.53 13.48
CA ASP A 107 2.81 13.53 14.94
C ASP A 107 1.46 12.94 15.38
N LYS A 108 0.36 13.33 14.72
CA LYS A 108 -0.99 12.84 15.02
C LYS A 108 -1.11 11.35 14.78
N ILE A 109 -0.67 10.86 13.62
CA ILE A 109 -0.83 9.43 13.28
C ILE A 109 0.12 8.55 14.08
N LEU A 110 1.32 9.05 14.43
CA LEU A 110 2.26 8.32 15.28
C LEU A 110 1.76 8.25 16.73
N ALA A 111 1.11 9.31 17.24
CA ALA A 111 0.45 9.26 18.54
C ALA A 111 -0.65 8.19 18.58
N VAL A 112 -1.49 8.11 17.55
CA VAL A 112 -2.54 7.07 17.46
C VAL A 112 -1.94 5.67 17.27
N ALA A 113 -0.91 5.52 16.43
CA ALA A 113 -0.22 4.24 16.25
C ALA A 113 0.42 3.76 17.56
N HIS A 114 1.01 4.66 18.35
CA HIS A 114 1.54 4.33 19.66
C HIS A 114 0.44 3.91 20.63
N GLN A 115 -0.69 4.63 20.68
CA GLN A 115 -1.85 4.23 21.49
C GLN A 115 -2.37 2.84 21.07
N PHE A 116 -2.43 2.55 19.77
CA PHE A 116 -2.78 1.22 19.29
C PHE A 116 -1.79 0.16 19.80
N GLN A 117 -0.49 0.40 19.65
CA GLN A 117 0.54 -0.54 20.07
C GLN A 117 0.52 -0.83 21.58
N VAL A 118 0.33 0.18 22.44
CA VAL A 118 0.30 -0.07 23.90
C VAL A 118 -0.98 -0.78 24.38
N HIS A 119 -1.99 -0.89 23.51
CA HIS A 119 -3.28 -1.52 23.81
C HIS A 119 -3.55 -2.81 23.01
N ASP A 120 -2.59 -3.30 22.23
CA ASP A 120 -2.69 -4.54 21.47
C ASP A 120 -1.40 -5.37 21.58
N ASP A 121 -1.50 -6.67 21.86
CA ASP A 121 -0.31 -7.53 22.03
C ASP A 121 0.16 -8.20 20.72
N THR A 122 -0.39 -7.85 19.56
CA THR A 122 -0.04 -8.51 18.30
C THR A 122 1.44 -8.30 17.94
N TYR A 123 2.01 -7.14 18.29
CA TYR A 123 3.43 -6.85 18.06
C TYR A 123 4.39 -7.71 18.91
N LEU A 124 3.90 -8.37 19.97
CA LEU A 124 4.69 -9.28 20.81
C LEU A 124 4.77 -10.71 20.24
N LYS A 125 4.04 -11.00 19.16
CA LYS A 125 4.02 -12.33 18.54
C LYS A 125 5.22 -12.49 17.60
N HIS A 126 5.89 -13.64 17.69
CA HIS A 126 7.06 -13.96 16.87
C HIS A 126 6.76 -15.07 15.85
N PRO A 127 7.39 -15.02 14.65
CA PRO A 127 7.28 -16.10 13.68
C PRO A 127 8.02 -17.36 14.15
N SER A 128 7.47 -18.53 13.83
CA SER A 128 8.18 -19.82 13.91
C SER A 128 9.01 -20.02 12.64
N LEU A 129 10.21 -19.42 12.64
CA LEU A 129 11.19 -19.54 11.55
C LEU A 129 11.80 -20.94 11.49
#